data_AF-A0A0F9GEL6-F1
#
_entry.id   AF-A0A0F9GEL6-F1
#
_cell.length_a   1.000
_cell.length_b   1.000
_cell.length_c   1.000
_cell.angle_alpha   90.00
_cell.angle_beta   90.00
_cell.angle_gamma   90.00
#
_symmetry.space_group_name_H-M   'P 1'
#
loop_
_entity.id
_entity.type
_entity.pdbx_description
1 polymer ?
#
loop_
_entity_poly.entity_id
_entity_poly.type
_entity_poly.pdbx_seq_one_letter_code
_entity_poly.pdbx_strand_id
1 'polypeptide(L)'
;DVADIGPYYEAARKYQKNSGHKTFLCQYSDTQVNDAMFNDNTGVVKVNRTEIFDLSQRCILQGHVRLPARCPEIEEFARQCCNCARFEEVDKRKGITVNRYRPTGDRQDHFRNALNYFILAASGHRIATVSRYKKKRQLVANNTG
;
A
#
# COMPACT_ATOMS: atom_id res chain seq x y z
N ASP A 1 6.64 -5.89 -4.38
CA ASP A 1 5.19 -5.62 -4.37
C ASP A 1 4.61 -5.91 -2.98
N VAL A 2 3.32 -5.63 -2.80
CA VAL A 2 2.56 -5.92 -1.57
C VAL A 2 1.25 -6.59 -1.97
N ALA A 3 0.88 -7.68 -1.30
CA ALA A 3 -0.36 -8.43 -1.53
C ALA A 3 -1.06 -8.75 -0.19
N ASP A 4 -2.36 -9.05 -0.19
CA ASP A 4 -3.06 -9.45 1.03
C ASP A 4 -2.51 -10.78 1.58
N ILE A 5 -2.36 -10.89 2.89
CA ILE A 5 -1.99 -12.14 3.58
C ILE A 5 -3.20 -13.06 3.79
N GLY A 6 -4.43 -12.52 3.78
CA GLY A 6 -5.66 -13.25 4.00
C GLY A 6 -6.64 -13.14 2.83
N PRO A 7 -7.80 -13.84 2.89
CA PRO A 7 -8.10 -14.93 3.81
C PRO A 7 -7.34 -16.23 3.48
N TYR A 8 -6.76 -16.33 2.28
CA TYR A 8 -6.09 -17.54 1.78
C TYR A 8 -4.57 -17.53 2.07
N TYR A 9 -4.21 -17.71 3.34
CA TYR A 9 -2.82 -17.61 3.82
C TYR A 9 -1.81 -18.48 3.05
N GLU A 10 -2.14 -19.75 2.79
CA GLU A 10 -1.25 -20.66 2.08
C GLU A 10 -1.01 -20.23 0.63
N ALA A 11 -2.06 -19.76 -0.05
CA ALA A 11 -1.95 -19.26 -1.41
C ALA A 11 -1.11 -17.97 -1.46
N ALA A 12 -1.28 -17.06 -0.49
CA ALA A 12 -0.48 -15.85 -0.38
C ALA A 12 1.01 -16.17 -0.13
N ARG A 13 1.31 -17.16 0.73
CA ARG A 13 2.69 -17.63 0.96
C ARG A 13 3.28 -18.31 -0.27
N LYS A 14 2.49 -19.11 -0.99
CA LYS A 14 2.92 -19.73 -2.25
C LYS A 14 3.23 -18.66 -3.31
N TYR A 15 2.39 -17.65 -3.43
CA TYR A 15 2.62 -16.49 -4.30
C TYR A 15 3.93 -15.78 -3.93
N GLN A 16 4.10 -15.41 -2.66
CA GLN A 16 5.31 -14.75 -2.17
C GLN A 16 6.59 -15.56 -2.46
N LYS A 17 6.54 -16.89 -2.29
CA LYS A 17 7.70 -17.76 -2.57
C LYS A 17 8.03 -17.83 -4.07
N ASN A 18 7.01 -17.73 -4.91
CA ASN A 18 7.12 -17.96 -6.36
C ASN A 18 7.10 -16.68 -7.20
N SER A 19 6.94 -15.49 -6.60
CA SER A 19 6.74 -14.23 -7.33
C SER A 19 7.96 -13.80 -8.14
N GLY A 20 9.16 -14.27 -7.79
CA GLY A 20 10.41 -13.92 -8.48
C GLY A 20 10.93 -12.51 -8.15
N HIS A 21 10.23 -11.77 -7.27
CA HIS A 21 10.64 -10.46 -6.77
C HIS A 21 10.32 -10.32 -5.28
N LYS A 22 10.79 -9.23 -4.65
CA LYS A 22 10.53 -8.99 -3.24
C LYS A 22 9.06 -8.69 -3.01
N THR A 23 8.36 -9.63 -2.37
CA THR A 23 6.94 -9.55 -2.04
C THR A 23 6.72 -9.46 -0.55
N PHE A 24 5.95 -8.46 -0.11
CA PHE A 24 5.45 -8.37 1.24
C PHE A 24 3.97 -8.76 1.30
N LEU A 25 3.60 -9.53 2.31
CA LEU A 25 2.22 -9.86 2.60
C LEU A 25 1.70 -8.87 3.64
N CYS A 26 0.66 -8.13 3.27
CA CYS A 26 0.02 -7.12 4.09
C CYS A 26 -0.90 -7.77 5.11
N GLN A 27 -0.65 -7.47 6.37
CA GLN A 27 -1.52 -7.80 7.49
C GLN A 27 -2.07 -6.51 8.08
N TYR A 28 -3.37 -6.30 7.92
CA TYR A 28 -4.05 -5.21 8.59
C TYR A 28 -4.16 -5.44 10.09
N SER A 29 -3.96 -4.37 10.85
CA SER A 29 -4.20 -4.30 12.29
C SER A 29 -5.09 -3.11 12.59
N ASP A 30 -5.98 -3.24 13.57
CA ASP A 30 -6.77 -2.10 14.07
C ASP A 30 -6.16 -1.49 15.35
N THR A 31 -5.13 -2.13 15.91
CA THR A 31 -4.53 -1.76 17.20
C THR A 31 -3.11 -1.26 17.09
N GLN A 32 -2.50 -1.35 15.91
CA GLN A 32 -1.17 -0.84 15.67
C GLN A 32 -1.20 0.70 15.68
N VAL A 33 -0.33 1.31 16.48
CA VAL A 33 -0.23 2.78 16.67
C VAL A 33 0.90 3.38 15.83
N ASN A 34 1.76 2.53 15.25
CA ASN A 34 2.97 2.94 14.56
C ASN A 34 2.80 2.79 13.05
N ASP A 35 3.63 3.54 12.31
CA ASP A 35 3.77 3.44 10.86
C ASP A 35 3.87 1.99 10.35
N ALA A 36 3.62 1.80 9.05
CA ALA A 36 3.73 0.51 8.40
C ALA A 36 5.08 -0.17 8.70
N MET A 37 5.04 -1.34 9.33
CA MET A 37 6.20 -2.08 9.78
C MET A 37 6.52 -3.21 8.81
N PHE A 38 7.59 -3.06 8.04
CA PHE A 38 8.07 -4.05 7.10
C PHE A 38 9.04 -5.00 7.80
N ASN A 39 8.72 -6.29 7.78
CA ASN A 39 9.61 -7.34 8.27
C ASN A 39 10.28 -8.04 7.10
N ASP A 40 11.54 -7.73 6.85
CA ASP A 40 12.33 -8.28 5.75
C ASP A 40 12.57 -9.79 5.87
N ASN A 41 12.60 -10.34 7.09
CA ASN A 41 12.85 -11.76 7.32
C ASN A 41 11.61 -12.60 7.00
N THR A 42 10.43 -12.11 7.36
CA THR A 42 9.16 -12.85 7.14
C THR A 42 8.43 -12.41 5.87
N GLY A 43 8.87 -11.31 5.24
CA GLY A 43 8.17 -10.67 4.14
C GLY A 43 6.74 -10.29 4.51
N VAL A 44 6.49 -9.84 5.73
CA VAL A 44 5.17 -9.37 6.18
C VAL A 44 5.25 -7.88 6.44
N VAL A 45 4.27 -7.13 5.95
CA VAL A 45 4.05 -5.72 6.34
C VAL A 45 2.83 -5.64 7.22
N LYS A 46 2.98 -5.06 8.42
CA LYS A 46 1.86 -4.79 9.32
C LYS A 46 1.53 -3.30 9.31
N VAL A 47 0.27 -2.95 9.09
CA VAL A 47 -0.17 -1.55 9.02
C VAL A 47 -1.54 -1.38 9.66
N ASN A 48 -1.76 -0.20 10.24
CA ASN A 48 -3.08 0.19 10.70
C ASN A 48 -4.03 0.38 9.50
N ARG A 49 -5.18 -0.32 9.50
CA ARG A 49 -6.14 -0.25 8.38
C ARG A 49 -6.69 1.16 8.21
N THR A 50 -7.05 1.85 9.28
CA THR A 50 -7.61 3.21 9.20
C THR A 50 -6.57 4.19 8.64
N GLU A 51 -5.31 4.10 9.07
CA GLU A 51 -4.26 5.02 8.62
C GLU A 51 -3.94 4.88 7.13
N ILE A 52 -3.85 3.65 6.60
CA ILE A 52 -3.58 3.47 5.18
C ILE A 52 -4.77 3.91 4.31
N PHE A 53 -6.01 3.77 4.81
CA PHE A 53 -7.19 4.31 4.15
C PHE A 53 -7.23 5.83 4.17
N ASP A 54 -6.85 6.47 5.28
CA ASP A 54 -6.73 7.93 5.38
C ASP A 54 -5.63 8.44 4.42
N LEU A 55 -4.49 7.75 4.35
CA LEU A 55 -3.40 8.10 3.44
C LEU A 55 -3.84 7.98 1.97
N SER A 56 -4.43 6.85 1.58
CA SER A 56 -4.86 6.65 0.19
C SER A 56 -6.01 7.57 -0.20
N GLN A 57 -6.92 7.89 0.72
CA GLN A 57 -7.94 8.91 0.50
C GLN A 57 -7.32 10.28 0.25
N ARG A 58 -6.33 10.66 1.06
CA ARG A 58 -5.61 11.93 0.89
C ARG A 58 -4.91 12.01 -0.47
N CYS A 59 -4.27 10.92 -0.92
CA CYS A 59 -3.64 10.85 -2.23
C CYS A 59 -4.64 11.08 -3.38
N ILE A 60 -5.86 10.55 -3.26
CA ILE A 60 -6.93 10.78 -4.25
C ILE A 60 -7.38 12.24 -4.20
N LEU A 61 -7.74 12.75 -3.02
CA LEU A 61 -8.28 14.11 -2.87
C LEU A 61 -7.29 15.20 -3.29
N GLN A 62 -5.99 14.97 -3.09
CA GLN A 62 -4.92 15.91 -3.48
C GLN A 62 -4.49 15.75 -4.95
N GLY A 63 -5.10 14.83 -5.71
CA GLY A 63 -4.76 14.61 -7.12
C GLY A 63 -3.38 13.97 -7.33
N HIS A 64 -2.84 13.28 -6.33
CA HIS A 64 -1.60 12.50 -6.46
C HIS A 64 -1.80 11.19 -7.22
N VAL A 65 -3.05 10.76 -7.40
CA VAL A 65 -3.42 9.62 -8.23
C VAL A 65 -4.03 10.14 -9.53
N ARG A 66 -3.47 9.75 -10.68
CA ARG A 66 -4.08 9.97 -12.00
C ARG A 66 -4.65 8.68 -12.53
N LEU A 67 -5.92 8.69 -12.90
CA LEU A 67 -6.58 7.56 -13.52
C LEU A 67 -6.35 7.57 -15.04
N PRO A 68 -6.21 6.39 -15.68
CA PRO A 68 -6.13 6.29 -17.12
C PRO A 68 -7.49 6.60 -17.78
N ALA A 69 -7.58 6.42 -19.09
CA ALA A 69 -8.83 6.63 -19.84
C ALA A 69 -10.01 5.87 -19.20
N ARG A 70 -11.20 6.48 -19.24
CA ARG A 70 -12.41 5.90 -18.68
C ARG A 70 -12.72 4.59 -19.40
N CYS A 71 -12.80 3.51 -18.63
CA CYS A 71 -13.24 2.19 -19.07
C CYS A 71 -13.99 1.51 -17.90
N PRO A 72 -14.72 0.40 -18.15
CA PRO A 72 -15.52 -0.26 -17.11
C PRO A 72 -14.74 -0.55 -15.82
N GLU A 73 -13.49 -0.97 -15.94
CA GLU A 73 -12.61 -1.28 -14.80
C GLU A 73 -12.25 -0.03 -13.99
N ILE A 74 -12.06 1.11 -14.65
CA ILE A 74 -11.74 2.38 -13.97
C ILE A 74 -12.97 2.99 -13.30
N GLU A 75 -14.16 2.85 -13.91
CA GLU A 75 -15.41 3.22 -13.26
C GLU A 75 -15.64 2.39 -12.00
N GLU A 76 -15.38 1.09 -12.07
CA GLU A 76 -15.49 0.18 -10.93
C GLU A 76 -14.47 0.51 -9.84
N PHE A 77 -13.22 0.80 -10.21
CA PHE A 77 -12.20 1.29 -9.28
C PHE A 77 -12.66 2.57 -8.57
N ALA A 78 -13.16 3.55 -9.32
CA ALA A 78 -13.62 4.83 -8.78
C ALA A 78 -14.81 4.62 -7.84
N ARG A 79 -15.79 3.80 -8.25
CA ARG A 79 -16.95 3.44 -7.43
C ARG A 79 -16.54 2.80 -6.10
N GLN A 80 -15.65 1.81 -6.12
CA GLN A 80 -15.16 1.15 -4.90
C GLN A 80 -14.35 2.09 -4.00
N CYS A 81 -13.61 3.03 -4.59
CA CYS A 81 -12.91 4.07 -3.80
C CYS A 81 -13.88 5.03 -3.10
N CYS A 82 -15.03 5.31 -3.71
CA CYS A 82 -16.09 6.14 -3.11
C CYS A 82 -17.00 5.37 -2.14
N ASN A 83 -17.09 4.04 -2.26
CA ASN A 83 -17.93 3.16 -1.44
C ASN A 83 -17.25 2.74 -0.13
N CYS A 84 -16.48 3.63 0.49
CA CYS A 84 -15.92 3.40 1.81
C CYS A 84 -16.00 4.67 2.64
N ALA A 85 -16.54 4.56 3.85
CA ALA A 85 -16.70 5.68 4.76
C ALA A 85 -16.11 5.36 6.13
N ARG A 86 -15.66 6.42 6.81
CA ARG A 86 -15.13 6.36 8.17
C ARG A 86 -16.29 6.52 9.15
N PHE A 87 -16.41 5.56 10.07
CA PHE A 87 -17.42 5.56 11.12
C PHE A 87 -16.75 5.60 12.49
N GLU A 88 -17.38 6.28 13.43
CA GLU A 88 -17.04 6.19 14.84
C GLU A 88 -17.72 4.95 15.44
N GLU A 89 -16.91 4.05 15.98
CA GLU A 89 -17.38 2.82 16.62
C GLU A 89 -16.82 2.75 18.04
N VAL A 90 -17.64 2.33 19.00
CA VAL A 90 -17.17 2.09 20.37
C VAL A 90 -16.56 0.68 20.43
N ASP A 91 -15.26 0.60 20.73
CA ASP A 91 -14.63 -0.68 21.08
C ASP A 91 -15.19 -1.15 22.42
N LYS A 92 -16.16 -2.06 22.36
CA LYS A 92 -16.86 -2.60 23.53
C LYS A 92 -15.92 -3.23 24.58
N ARG A 93 -14.70 -3.64 24.20
CA ARG A 93 -13.74 -4.23 25.14
C ARG A 93 -12.94 -3.18 25.90
N LYS A 94 -12.64 -2.06 25.24
CA LYS A 94 -11.79 -0.98 25.79
C LYS A 94 -12.58 0.24 26.25
N GLY A 95 -13.86 0.34 25.89
CA GLY A 95 -14.71 1.50 26.18
C GLY A 95 -14.29 2.77 25.44
N ILE A 96 -13.45 2.66 24.41
CA ILE A 96 -12.94 3.81 23.64
C ILE A 96 -13.64 3.93 22.30
N THR A 97 -13.86 5.16 21.84
CA THR A 97 -14.30 5.42 20.46
C THR A 97 -13.12 5.26 19.51
N VAL A 98 -13.26 4.37 18.54
CA VAL A 98 -12.29 4.10 17.47
C VAL A 98 -12.91 4.42 16.13
N ASN A 99 -12.12 5.05 15.27
CA ASN A 99 -12.53 5.33 13.90
C ASN A 99 -12.18 4.15 13.00
N ARG A 100 -13.16 3.62 12.29
CA ARG A 100 -12.98 2.47 11.38
C ARG A 100 -13.56 2.78 10.02
N TYR A 101 -12.82 2.43 8.98
CA TYR A 101 -13.36 2.42 7.63
C TYR A 101 -14.26 1.19 7.44
N ARG A 102 -15.49 1.44 6.99
CA ARG A 102 -16.43 0.39 6.60
C ARG A 102 -16.84 0.59 5.15
N PRO A 103 -16.97 -0.50 4.39
CA PRO A 103 -17.54 -0.40 3.07
C PRO A 103 -19.01 0.04 3.16
N THR A 104 -19.43 0.88 2.23
CA THR A 104 -20.82 1.30 2.04
C THR A 104 -21.35 0.66 0.75
N GLY A 105 -22.66 0.41 0.67
CA GLY A 105 -23.26 -0.21 -0.52
C GLY A 105 -22.99 -1.72 -0.65
N ASP A 106 -22.53 -2.15 -1.82
CA ASP A 106 -22.39 -3.56 -2.24
C ASP A 106 -21.20 -4.31 -1.62
N ARG A 107 -20.44 -3.64 -0.75
CA ARG A 107 -19.35 -4.19 0.06
C ARG A 107 -18.15 -4.72 -0.74
N GLN A 108 -18.07 -4.39 -2.03
CA GLN A 108 -16.90 -4.67 -2.85
C GLN A 108 -15.84 -3.57 -2.61
N ASP A 109 -14.67 -3.95 -2.12
CA ASP A 109 -13.58 -3.02 -1.81
C ASP A 109 -12.20 -3.54 -2.28
N HIS A 110 -12.17 -4.53 -3.16
CA HIS A 110 -10.93 -5.16 -3.60
C HIS A 110 -10.00 -4.18 -4.32
N PHE A 111 -10.52 -3.28 -5.17
CA PHE A 111 -9.72 -2.24 -5.80
C PHE A 111 -9.23 -1.20 -4.80
N ARG A 112 -10.05 -0.87 -3.80
CA ARG A 112 -9.67 0.04 -2.72
C ARG A 112 -8.53 -0.54 -1.89
N ASN A 113 -8.59 -1.82 -1.54
CA ASN A 113 -7.50 -2.51 -0.85
C ASN A 113 -6.25 -2.63 -1.75
N ALA A 114 -6.42 -2.91 -3.05
CA ALA A 114 -5.31 -2.93 -4.01
C ALA A 114 -4.56 -1.60 -4.07
N LEU A 115 -5.27 -0.46 -4.05
CA LEU A 115 -4.64 0.86 -3.97
C LEU A 115 -3.81 1.02 -2.68
N ASN A 116 -4.33 0.55 -1.54
CA ASN A 116 -3.58 0.61 -0.28
C ASN A 116 -2.29 -0.23 -0.35
N TYR A 117 -2.35 -1.43 -0.92
CA TYR A 117 -1.16 -2.26 -1.12
C TYR A 117 -0.16 -1.60 -2.07
N PHE A 118 -0.65 -0.97 -3.15
CA PHE A 118 0.20 -0.20 -4.06
C PHE A 118 0.90 0.96 -3.34
N ILE A 119 0.19 1.72 -2.51
CA ILE A 119 0.77 2.82 -1.73
C ILE A 119 1.81 2.29 -0.74
N LEU A 120 1.54 1.17 -0.05
CA LEU A 120 2.52 0.52 0.83
C LEU A 120 3.78 0.08 0.07
N ALA A 121 3.61 -0.50 -1.12
CA ALA A 121 4.72 -0.90 -1.96
C ALA A 121 5.57 0.31 -2.38
N ALA A 122 4.92 1.45 -2.67
CA ALA A 122 5.58 2.70 -3.02
C ALA A 122 6.22 3.41 -1.82
N SER A 123 5.70 3.22 -0.60
CA SER A 123 6.20 3.88 0.61
C SER A 123 7.32 3.12 1.31
N GLY A 124 7.24 1.78 1.35
CA GLY A 124 8.15 0.92 2.11
C GLY A 124 9.41 0.53 1.35
N HIS A 125 9.35 0.53 0.03
CA HIS A 125 10.52 0.31 -0.80
C HIS A 125 10.82 1.59 -1.56
N ARG A 126 11.92 2.25 -1.17
CA ARG A 126 12.86 2.75 -2.18
C ARG A 126 12.98 1.62 -3.19
N ILE A 127 12.23 1.70 -4.30
CA ILE A 127 12.56 1.03 -5.55
C ILE A 127 14.07 1.14 -5.59
N ALA A 128 14.78 0.01 -5.55
CA ALA A 128 16.23 0.01 -5.65
C ALA A 128 16.51 0.89 -6.86
N THR A 129 16.94 2.13 -6.60
CA THR A 129 17.10 3.14 -7.64
C THR A 129 18.00 2.44 -8.62
N VAL A 130 17.46 2.08 -9.79
CA VAL A 130 18.19 1.31 -10.79
C VAL A 130 19.51 2.03 -10.90
N SER A 131 20.58 1.35 -10.43
CA SER A 131 21.85 1.96 -10.06
C SER A 131 22.15 3.06 -11.06
N ARG A 132 22.05 4.33 -10.62
CA ARG A 132 22.26 5.48 -11.49
C ARG A 132 23.55 5.20 -12.23
N TYR A 133 23.43 5.08 -13.55
CA TYR A 133 24.48 5.01 -14.54
C TYR A 133 25.79 5.51 -13.94
N LYS A 134 26.73 4.59 -13.68
CA LYS A 134 28.03 4.87 -13.07
C LYS A 134 28.71 5.90 -13.98
N LYS A 135 28.57 7.19 -13.68
CA LYS A 135 29.19 8.27 -14.46
C LYS A 135 30.69 8.06 -14.29
N LYS A 136 31.35 7.49 -15.29
CA LYS A 136 32.81 7.42 -15.36
C LYS A 136 33.29 8.85 -15.10
N ARG A 137 34.00 9.08 -13.99
CA ARG A 137 34.79 10.30 -13.82
C ARG A 137 35.72 10.36 -15.01
N GLN A 138 35.49 11.30 -15.94
CA GLN A 138 36.55 11.70 -16.85
C GLN A 138 37.65 12.29 -15.97
N LEU A 139 38.81 11.65 -15.99
CA LEU A 139 40.04 12.26 -15.52
C LEU A 139 40.31 13.42 -16.47
N VAL A 140 40.18 14.64 -15.96
CA VAL A 140 40.64 15.83 -16.67
C VAL A 140 42.16 15.72 -16.70
N ALA A 141 42.74 15.66 -17.89
CA ALA A 141 44.18 15.72 -18.07
C ALA A 141 44.66 17.07 -17.53
N ASN A 142 45.58 17.03 -16.55
CA ASN A 142 46.25 18.22 -16.08
C ASN A 142 47.21 18.69 -17.17
N ASN A 143 46.82 19.72 -17.91
CA ASN A 143 47.74 20.53 -18.69
C ASN A 143 48.13 21.75 -17.84
N THR A 144 49.34 21.72 -17.30
CA THR A 144 50.05 22.92 -16.85
C THR A 144 51.55 22.70 -17.04
N GLY A 145 52.11 23.50 -17.97
CA GLY A 145 53.46 24.06 -17.93
C GLY A 145 54.62 23.11 -18.15
#